data_AF-A0A931E720-F1
#
_entry.id   AF-A0A931E720-F1
#
_cell.length_a   1.000
_cell.length_b   1.000
_cell.length_c   1.000
_cell.angle_alpha   90.00
_cell.angle_beta   90.00
_cell.angle_gamma   90.00
#
_symmetry.space_group_name_H-M   'P 1'
#
loop_
_entity.id
_entity.type
_entity.pdbx_description
1 polymer ?
#
loop_
_entity_poly.entity_id
_entity_poly.type
_entity_poly.pdbx_seq_one_letter_code
_entity_poly.pdbx_strand_id
1 'polypeptide(L)'
;MQYTSFKTLSYSAAFSLVVLLFSSCKKEAADPYAGTQETETAAIADNAVNAGQSVFLVIDEESIDNGNPPNNFTSAQVNDNIAGIGQRQTLAYFQNNVGKTITLYTGEVGDEGWHALKTIPTSWINAGPTNNGLQNYIQAGPGLGSGEGPEVLLDKIPNVTPLRARGLKMLVGQTILAVVYDGDVSINYDPLNGNLQGANLGMVALEVLSVTKRTDGSSGSLPKVSVRIKDVDAAKASQLMLFSNAPKPKSSSEPFDINPPATIAAIKLVTAR
;
A
#
# COMPACT_ATOMS: atom_id res chain seq x y z
N MET A 1 -40.32 36.55 46.72
CA MET A 1 -40.90 37.70 45.99
C MET A 1 -40.54 37.49 44.53
N GLN A 2 -41.45 36.97 43.68
CA GLN A 2 -42.60 37.63 43.01
C GLN A 2 -42.20 38.44 41.75
N TYR A 3 -42.71 38.00 40.58
CA TYR A 3 -43.17 38.71 39.34
C TYR A 3 -42.36 39.92 38.77
N THR A 4 -42.30 40.29 37.46
CA THR A 4 -42.90 39.89 36.14
C THR A 4 -41.79 39.80 35.06
N SER A 5 -41.89 39.25 33.83
CA SER A 5 -42.96 38.78 32.91
C SER A 5 -43.46 39.76 31.80
N PHE A 6 -43.49 39.26 30.54
CA PHE A 6 -43.96 39.84 29.24
C PHE A 6 -43.25 41.10 28.67
N LYS A 7 -42.95 41.21 27.36
CA LYS A 7 -43.84 41.00 26.19
C LYS A 7 -43.14 40.48 24.91
N THR A 8 -43.92 39.75 24.11
CA THR A 8 -43.72 39.43 22.69
C THR A 8 -44.10 40.59 21.77
N LEU A 9 -43.54 40.60 20.54
CA LEU A 9 -44.22 41.21 19.38
C LEU A 9 -44.06 40.30 18.15
N SER A 10 -45.19 39.94 17.55
CA SER A 10 -45.27 39.19 16.29
C SER A 10 -45.52 40.17 15.13
N TYR A 11 -45.03 39.86 13.94
CA TYR A 11 -45.54 40.43 12.69
C TYR A 11 -45.83 39.32 11.69
N SER A 12 -47.01 39.39 11.06
CA SER A 12 -47.49 38.44 10.07
C SER A 12 -48.40 39.15 9.06
N ALA A 13 -47.98 39.14 7.80
CA ALA A 13 -48.76 39.42 6.59
C ALA A 13 -47.90 38.88 5.43
N ALA A 14 -48.28 37.90 4.59
CA ALA A 14 -49.52 37.58 3.88
C ALA A 14 -49.70 38.37 2.56
N PHE A 15 -50.19 37.66 1.53
CA PHE A 15 -50.32 38.04 0.11
C PHE A 15 -49.00 38.15 -0.70
N SER A 16 -48.95 37.76 -1.99
CA SER A 16 -50.00 37.22 -2.88
C SER A 16 -49.47 36.16 -3.85
N LEU A 17 -50.31 35.17 -4.17
CA LEU A 17 -50.09 34.19 -5.23
C LEU A 17 -50.36 34.81 -6.61
N VAL A 18 -49.48 34.61 -7.58
CA VAL A 18 -49.77 34.77 -9.02
C VAL A 18 -49.19 33.57 -9.76
N VAL A 19 -50.08 32.76 -10.34
CA VAL A 19 -49.72 31.67 -11.27
C VAL A 19 -50.03 32.16 -12.68
N LEU A 20 -49.02 32.11 -13.56
CA LEU A 20 -49.22 32.22 -15.00
C LEU A 20 -48.50 31.07 -15.70
N LEU A 21 -49.28 30.12 -16.19
CA LEU A 21 -48.83 29.04 -17.06
C LEU A 21 -48.92 29.50 -18.52
N PHE A 22 -47.82 29.41 -19.26
CA PHE A 22 -47.85 29.36 -20.72
C PHE A 22 -46.89 28.28 -21.22
N SER A 23 -47.46 27.17 -21.68
CA SER A 23 -46.76 26.21 -22.51
C SER A 23 -46.57 26.78 -23.92
N SER A 24 -45.35 26.76 -24.45
CA SER A 24 -45.14 26.78 -25.89
C SER A 24 -43.88 26.03 -26.26
N CYS A 25 -44.05 24.90 -26.97
CA CYS A 25 -42.96 24.17 -27.60
C CYS A 25 -42.51 24.90 -28.87
N LYS A 26 -41.21 25.15 -29.03
CA LYS A 26 -40.59 25.50 -30.32
C LYS A 26 -39.20 24.86 -30.43
N LYS A 27 -38.82 24.58 -31.68
CA LYS A 27 -37.68 23.79 -32.16
C LYS A 27 -36.69 24.70 -32.91
N GLU A 28 -35.46 24.20 -33.10
CA GLU A 28 -34.33 24.84 -33.81
C GLU A 28 -33.73 26.07 -33.08
N ALA A 29 -32.42 26.37 -33.19
CA ALA A 29 -31.38 25.82 -34.10
C ALA A 29 -30.08 25.45 -33.36
N ALA A 30 -29.18 24.75 -34.07
CA ALA A 30 -27.86 24.35 -33.56
C ALA A 30 -26.81 25.48 -33.72
N ASP A 31 -25.86 25.55 -32.78
CA ASP A 31 -24.66 26.38 -32.87
C ASP A 31 -23.42 25.46 -32.74
N PRO A 32 -22.53 25.38 -33.75
CA PRO A 32 -21.43 24.42 -33.79
C PRO A 32 -20.16 24.98 -33.13
N TYR A 33 -20.04 24.84 -31.80
CA TYR A 33 -18.74 24.93 -31.11
C TYR A 33 -18.40 23.65 -30.37
N ALA A 34 -17.93 22.66 -31.13
CA ALA A 34 -17.46 21.37 -30.62
C ALA A 34 -16.09 21.53 -29.94
N GLY A 35 -16.08 22.02 -28.70
CA GLY A 35 -14.97 21.87 -27.78
C GLY A 35 -15.10 20.57 -26.99
N THR A 36 -14.42 19.51 -27.42
CA THR A 36 -14.40 18.22 -26.70
C THR A 36 -13.70 18.37 -25.36
N GLN A 37 -14.46 18.51 -24.28
CA GLN A 37 -13.94 18.19 -22.95
C GLN A 37 -13.78 16.68 -22.86
N GLU A 38 -12.56 16.20 -23.10
CA GLU A 38 -12.20 14.82 -22.85
C GLU A 38 -12.28 14.56 -21.35
N THR A 39 -13.34 13.81 -20.98
CA THR A 39 -13.69 13.45 -19.62
C THR A 39 -12.57 12.69 -18.92
N GLU A 40 -12.01 13.31 -17.88
CA GLU A 40 -11.06 12.74 -16.91
C GLU A 40 -11.73 11.69 -15.99
N THR A 41 -12.42 10.71 -16.57
CA THR A 41 -13.32 9.79 -15.87
C THR A 41 -12.85 8.33 -15.90
N ALA A 42 -11.80 8.02 -16.68
CA ALA A 42 -11.24 6.67 -16.78
C ALA A 42 -10.40 6.23 -15.56
N ALA A 43 -9.84 7.17 -14.79
CA ALA A 43 -8.91 6.87 -13.70
C ALA A 43 -9.57 6.50 -12.35
N ILE A 44 -10.90 6.68 -12.21
CA ILE A 44 -11.60 6.50 -10.92
C ILE A 44 -12.30 5.14 -10.84
N ALA A 45 -12.63 4.52 -11.99
CA ALA A 45 -13.38 3.26 -12.06
C ALA A 45 -12.61 2.02 -11.57
N ASP A 46 -11.27 2.04 -11.61
CA ASP A 46 -10.42 0.89 -11.21
C ASP A 46 -10.25 0.76 -9.69
N ASN A 47 -10.46 1.84 -8.93
CA ASN A 47 -10.35 1.84 -7.46
C ASN A 47 -11.41 0.97 -6.76
N ALA A 48 -12.52 0.64 -7.44
CA ALA A 48 -13.57 -0.22 -6.88
C ALA A 48 -13.25 -1.73 -7.00
N VAL A 49 -12.24 -2.11 -7.77
CA VAL A 49 -12.01 -3.52 -8.19
C VAL A 49 -11.38 -4.39 -7.09
N ASN A 50 -10.75 -3.78 -6.07
CA ASN A 50 -9.90 -4.49 -5.11
C ASN A 50 -10.52 -4.65 -3.70
N ALA A 51 -11.84 -4.44 -3.56
CA ALA A 51 -12.55 -4.69 -2.31
C ALA A 51 -12.51 -6.19 -1.94
N GLY A 52 -11.72 -6.56 -0.93
CA GLY A 52 -11.53 -7.94 -0.49
C GLY A 52 -10.25 -8.62 -0.99
N GLN A 53 -9.31 -7.88 -1.58
CA GLN A 53 -7.97 -8.37 -1.93
C GLN A 53 -6.87 -7.56 -1.21
N SER A 54 -5.72 -8.20 -0.94
CA SER A 54 -4.50 -7.53 -0.49
C SER A 54 -3.29 -8.03 -1.27
N VAL A 55 -2.45 -7.11 -1.74
CA VAL A 55 -1.20 -7.44 -2.44
C VAL A 55 -0.12 -7.74 -1.40
N PHE A 56 0.50 -8.92 -1.47
CA PHE A 56 1.57 -9.28 -0.55
C PHE A 56 2.93 -8.71 -0.99
N LEU A 57 3.62 -8.06 -0.05
CA LEU A 57 4.97 -7.52 -0.21
C LEU A 57 5.86 -7.93 0.96
N VAL A 58 7.15 -7.66 0.83
CA VAL A 58 8.09 -7.55 1.95
C VAL A 58 8.59 -6.11 2.00
N ILE A 59 8.86 -5.61 3.20
CA ILE A 59 9.41 -4.28 3.49
C ILE A 59 10.58 -4.48 4.47
N ASP A 60 11.61 -3.65 4.41
CA ASP A 60 12.79 -3.67 5.30
C ASP A 60 13.10 -2.28 5.89
N GLU A 61 14.28 -2.16 6.53
CA GLU A 61 14.68 -1.03 7.39
C GLU A 61 14.72 0.33 6.65
N GLU A 62 15.01 0.31 5.35
CA GLU A 62 15.01 1.47 4.45
C GLU A 62 13.61 2.08 4.22
N SER A 63 12.56 1.50 4.81
CA SER A 63 11.22 2.08 4.83
C SER A 63 10.59 2.17 6.22
N ILE A 64 10.72 1.13 7.05
CA ILE A 64 10.10 1.08 8.37
C ILE A 64 11.11 0.53 9.38
N ASP A 65 11.81 1.45 10.05
CA ASP A 65 12.63 1.18 11.23
C ASP A 65 12.53 2.35 12.24
N ASN A 66 13.05 2.16 13.45
CA ASN A 66 13.21 3.16 14.47
C ASN A 66 14.28 4.22 14.16
N GLY A 67 14.08 5.44 14.65
CA GLY A 67 14.98 6.57 14.38
C GLY A 67 14.96 7.09 12.94
N ASN A 68 14.54 6.27 11.97
CA ASN A 68 14.56 6.64 10.56
C ASN A 68 13.48 7.65 10.16
N PRO A 69 13.82 8.67 9.34
CA PRO A 69 12.86 9.61 8.79
C PRO A 69 11.90 8.93 7.79
N PRO A 70 10.69 9.49 7.56
CA PRO A 70 10.20 10.76 8.06
C PRO A 70 9.46 10.66 9.41
N ASN A 71 9.19 9.45 9.91
CA ASN A 71 8.36 9.24 11.09
C ASN A 71 9.15 9.20 12.40
N ASN A 72 10.44 8.84 12.36
CA ASN A 72 11.32 8.71 13.52
C ASN A 72 10.69 7.83 14.60
N PHE A 73 10.27 6.61 14.22
CA PHE A 73 9.60 5.70 15.14
C PHE A 73 10.51 5.36 16.32
N THR A 74 9.93 5.05 17.48
CA THR A 74 10.69 4.42 18.57
C THR A 74 10.81 2.92 18.33
N SER A 75 11.83 2.28 18.90
CA SER A 75 11.99 0.81 18.91
C SER A 75 10.67 0.08 19.25
N ALA A 76 10.03 0.48 20.35
CA ALA A 76 8.74 -0.06 20.79
C ALA A 76 7.53 0.25 19.89
N GLN A 77 7.65 1.16 18.93
CA GLN A 77 6.60 1.46 17.94
C GLN A 77 6.68 0.57 16.70
N VAL A 78 7.88 0.10 16.35
CA VAL A 78 8.13 -0.84 15.24
C VAL A 78 8.44 -2.25 15.71
N ASN A 79 8.34 -2.53 17.01
CA ASN A 79 8.61 -3.83 17.64
C ASN A 79 10.09 -4.28 17.60
N ASP A 80 11.06 -3.39 17.35
CA ASP A 80 12.52 -3.72 17.39
C ASP A 80 12.90 -4.40 18.72
N ASN A 81 12.37 -3.91 19.84
CA ASN A 81 12.59 -4.50 21.16
C ASN A 81 12.06 -5.95 21.35
N ILE A 82 11.34 -6.50 20.35
CA ILE A 82 10.92 -7.90 20.26
C ILE A 82 11.16 -8.47 18.85
N ALA A 83 12.10 -7.88 18.08
CA ALA A 83 12.47 -8.35 16.76
C ALA A 83 13.07 -9.76 16.84
N GLY A 84 12.86 -10.53 15.79
CA GLY A 84 13.42 -11.87 15.71
C GLY A 84 12.90 -12.67 14.54
N ILE A 85 13.58 -13.80 14.29
CA ILE A 85 13.21 -14.75 13.25
C ILE A 85 11.77 -15.21 13.47
N GLY A 86 10.92 -15.06 12.46
CA GLY A 86 9.52 -15.50 12.54
C GLY A 86 8.59 -14.60 13.35
N GLN A 87 9.03 -13.41 13.77
CA GLN A 87 8.14 -12.40 14.34
C GLN A 87 7.09 -11.97 13.28
N ARG A 88 5.80 -12.08 13.63
CA ARG A 88 4.65 -11.80 12.74
C ARG A 88 3.53 -11.01 13.45
N GLN A 89 3.79 -10.49 14.65
CA GLN A 89 2.86 -9.57 15.31
C GLN A 89 2.74 -8.27 14.51
N THR A 90 1.61 -7.57 14.64
CA THR A 90 1.46 -6.25 14.01
C THR A 90 2.39 -5.24 14.68
N LEU A 91 3.03 -4.36 13.91
CA LEU A 91 3.86 -3.29 14.47
C LEU A 91 3.00 -2.37 15.35
N ALA A 92 3.42 -2.13 16.59
CA ALA A 92 2.59 -1.49 17.61
C ALA A 92 2.05 -0.11 17.21
N TYR A 93 2.84 0.72 16.50
CA TYR A 93 2.34 2.00 15.98
C TYR A 93 1.21 1.81 14.97
N PHE A 94 1.36 0.86 14.05
CA PHE A 94 0.39 0.62 12.97
C PHE A 94 -0.91 0.05 13.53
N GLN A 95 -0.84 -0.88 14.49
CA GLN A 95 -2.01 -1.38 15.22
C GLN A 95 -2.81 -0.25 15.88
N ASN A 96 -2.13 0.70 16.52
CA ASN A 96 -2.76 1.80 17.26
C ASN A 96 -3.15 3.01 16.39
N ASN A 97 -2.84 3.00 15.08
CA ASN A 97 -3.08 4.14 14.17
C ASN A 97 -3.84 3.74 12.89
N VAL A 98 -4.62 2.65 12.90
CA VAL A 98 -5.48 2.27 11.77
C VAL A 98 -6.35 3.44 11.30
N GLY A 99 -6.40 3.67 9.99
CA GLY A 99 -7.09 4.80 9.35
C GLY A 99 -6.26 6.08 9.23
N LYS A 100 -5.15 6.23 9.97
CA LYS A 100 -4.24 7.38 9.85
C LYS A 100 -3.48 7.34 8.53
N THR A 101 -3.27 8.50 7.92
CA THR A 101 -2.35 8.65 6.78
C THR A 101 -0.96 9.05 7.27
N ILE A 102 0.06 8.35 6.79
CA ILE A 102 1.48 8.66 7.03
C ILE A 102 2.25 8.67 5.70
N THR A 103 3.46 9.21 5.72
CA THR A 103 4.42 9.08 4.62
C THR A 103 5.49 8.07 5.00
N LEU A 104 5.87 7.21 4.08
CA LEU A 104 7.03 6.32 4.20
C LEU A 104 8.06 6.70 3.13
N TYR A 105 9.34 6.59 3.48
CA TYR A 105 10.41 6.51 2.48
C TYR A 105 10.55 5.05 2.05
N THR A 106 11.23 4.78 0.94
CA THR A 106 11.35 3.43 0.36
C THR A 106 12.79 3.18 -0.10
N GLY A 107 13.75 3.62 0.70
CA GLY A 107 15.18 3.57 0.40
C GLY A 107 15.66 4.36 -0.80
N GLU A 108 16.69 3.83 -1.46
CA GLU A 108 17.44 4.39 -2.58
C GLU A 108 17.62 3.37 -3.72
N VAL A 109 18.11 3.79 -4.88
CA VAL A 109 18.40 2.87 -5.98
C VAL A 109 19.61 1.99 -5.64
N GLY A 110 19.36 0.70 -5.51
CA GLY A 110 20.30 -0.33 -5.08
C GLY A 110 20.11 -0.76 -3.63
N ASP A 111 19.19 -0.11 -2.91
CA ASP A 111 18.92 -0.28 -1.49
C ASP A 111 17.43 -0.02 -1.23
N GLU A 112 16.59 -0.93 -1.72
CA GLU A 112 15.18 -0.67 -1.98
C GLU A 112 14.25 -1.11 -0.85
N GLY A 113 13.63 -0.14 -0.15
CA GLY A 113 12.78 -0.40 1.02
C GLY A 113 11.59 -1.38 0.86
N TRP A 114 11.20 -1.70 -0.39
CA TRP A 114 9.92 -2.35 -0.74
C TRP A 114 10.13 -3.43 -1.81
N HIS A 115 9.66 -4.64 -1.52
CA HIS A 115 9.93 -5.84 -2.31
C HIS A 115 8.65 -6.61 -2.69
N ALA A 116 8.44 -6.86 -3.98
CA ALA A 116 7.35 -7.71 -4.47
C ALA A 116 7.78 -9.17 -4.64
N LEU A 117 7.02 -10.10 -4.08
CA LEU A 117 7.12 -11.52 -4.42
C LEU A 117 6.23 -11.79 -5.62
N LYS A 118 6.81 -12.32 -6.71
CA LYS A 118 6.07 -12.63 -7.95
C LYS A 118 5.68 -14.10 -8.06
N THR A 119 6.28 -14.95 -7.22
CA THR A 119 6.11 -16.41 -7.17
C THR A 119 6.26 -16.88 -5.72
N ILE A 120 5.46 -17.86 -5.29
CA ILE A 120 5.66 -18.58 -4.03
C ILE A 120 6.40 -19.88 -4.32
N PRO A 121 7.47 -20.22 -3.58
CA PRO A 121 8.14 -21.52 -3.69
C PRO A 121 7.25 -22.68 -3.24
N THR A 122 7.25 -23.79 -3.97
CA THR A 122 6.55 -25.03 -3.58
C THR A 122 7.03 -25.57 -2.23
N SER A 123 8.29 -25.30 -1.83
CA SER A 123 8.81 -25.65 -0.52
C SER A 123 8.00 -25.02 0.63
N TRP A 124 7.45 -23.81 0.43
CA TRP A 124 6.65 -23.13 1.45
C TRP A 124 5.29 -23.80 1.66
N ILE A 125 4.72 -24.44 0.63
CA ILE A 125 3.50 -25.26 0.78
C ILE A 125 3.77 -26.43 1.71
N ASN A 126 4.93 -27.08 1.56
CA ASN A 126 5.34 -28.23 2.37
C ASN A 126 5.70 -27.87 3.83
N ALA A 127 5.91 -26.59 4.15
CA ALA A 127 6.11 -26.11 5.51
C ALA A 127 4.82 -26.15 6.35
N GLY A 128 3.64 -26.16 5.71
CA GLY A 128 2.35 -26.30 6.38
C GLY A 128 1.94 -25.13 7.29
N PRO A 129 0.79 -25.22 7.99
CA PRO A 129 -0.17 -26.33 7.97
C PRO A 129 -1.14 -26.29 6.77
N THR A 130 -1.09 -25.24 5.95
CA THR A 130 -2.02 -25.04 4.84
C THR A 130 -1.42 -25.51 3.51
N ASN A 131 -2.27 -25.69 2.50
CA ASN A 131 -1.85 -25.92 1.11
C ASN A 131 -1.51 -24.61 0.36
N ASN A 132 -1.27 -23.52 1.08
CA ASN A 132 -0.93 -22.19 0.56
C ASN A 132 0.41 -21.74 1.17
N GLY A 133 1.46 -21.70 0.36
CA GLY A 133 2.82 -21.39 0.82
C GLY A 133 2.95 -19.97 1.36
N LEU A 134 2.18 -19.00 0.86
CA LEU A 134 2.19 -17.65 1.41
C LEU A 134 1.56 -17.61 2.81
N GLN A 135 0.46 -18.31 3.03
CA GLN A 135 -0.15 -18.40 4.36
C GLN A 135 0.80 -19.05 5.36
N ASN A 136 1.52 -20.10 4.93
CA ASN A 136 2.53 -20.78 5.75
C ASN A 136 3.71 -19.83 6.13
N TYR A 137 4.14 -18.96 5.21
CA TYR A 137 5.16 -17.93 5.46
C TYR A 137 4.68 -16.80 6.39
N ILE A 138 3.46 -16.33 6.21
CA ILE A 138 2.82 -15.32 7.08
C ILE A 138 2.60 -15.86 8.50
N GLN A 139 2.38 -17.17 8.63
CA GLN A 139 2.25 -17.85 9.93
C GLN A 139 3.60 -18.27 10.54
N ALA A 140 4.73 -17.94 9.89
CA ALA A 140 6.08 -18.34 10.31
C ALA A 140 6.22 -19.85 10.53
N GLY A 141 5.74 -20.67 9.59
CA GLY A 141 5.82 -22.13 9.66
C GLY A 141 7.26 -22.69 9.72
N PRO A 142 7.42 -24.00 9.91
CA PRO A 142 8.72 -24.68 9.90
C PRO A 142 9.63 -24.30 8.71
N GLY A 143 10.81 -23.76 9.01
CA GLY A 143 11.77 -23.28 8.01
C GLY A 143 11.43 -21.92 7.35
N LEU A 144 10.33 -21.29 7.78
CA LEU A 144 9.82 -19.97 7.35
C LEU A 144 9.68 -18.96 8.51
N GLY A 145 10.31 -19.27 9.65
CA GLY A 145 10.30 -18.49 10.88
C GLY A 145 10.24 -19.34 12.17
N SER A 146 10.03 -20.67 12.08
CA SER A 146 10.04 -21.55 13.27
C SER A 146 10.61 -22.95 12.98
N GLY A 147 10.69 -23.79 14.03
CA GLY A 147 11.21 -25.16 13.95
C GLY A 147 12.74 -25.26 13.93
N GLU A 148 13.25 -26.46 13.69
CA GLU A 148 14.68 -26.68 13.49
C GLU A 148 15.13 -26.12 12.14
N GLY A 149 16.20 -25.31 12.13
CA GLY A 149 16.62 -24.57 10.94
C GLY A 149 15.54 -23.57 10.48
N PRO A 150 15.16 -22.58 11.31
CA PRO A 150 13.92 -21.82 11.15
C PRO A 150 13.83 -20.98 9.88
N GLU A 151 14.91 -20.85 9.10
CA GLU A 151 14.98 -20.03 7.90
C GLU A 151 15.51 -20.80 6.68
N VAL A 152 15.63 -22.14 6.77
CA VAL A 152 16.24 -22.99 5.73
C VAL A 152 15.49 -22.94 4.39
N LEU A 153 14.25 -22.43 4.39
CA LEU A 153 13.42 -22.25 3.19
C LEU A 153 13.31 -20.78 2.75
N LEU A 154 14.13 -19.87 3.32
CA LEU A 154 14.12 -18.42 3.08
C LEU A 154 15.34 -17.89 2.28
N ASP A 155 16.32 -18.73 1.95
CA ASP A 155 17.42 -18.37 1.02
C ASP A 155 17.00 -18.50 -0.47
N LYS A 156 17.57 -17.66 -1.33
CA LYS A 156 17.43 -17.67 -2.81
C LYS A 156 15.98 -17.76 -3.31
N ILE A 157 15.09 -16.99 -2.71
CA ILE A 157 13.67 -16.93 -3.08
C ILE A 157 13.53 -16.32 -4.49
N PRO A 158 12.99 -17.05 -5.47
CA PRO A 158 12.95 -16.58 -6.85
C PRO A 158 11.99 -15.41 -7.02
N ASN A 159 12.40 -14.44 -7.84
CA ASN A 159 11.60 -13.27 -8.21
C ASN A 159 11.16 -12.37 -7.05
N VAL A 160 11.88 -12.34 -5.92
CA VAL A 160 11.85 -11.18 -5.02
C VAL A 160 12.33 -9.98 -5.83
N THR A 161 11.48 -8.96 -5.97
CA THR A 161 11.66 -7.89 -6.96
C THR A 161 11.60 -6.53 -6.27
N PRO A 162 12.72 -5.80 -6.20
CA PRO A 162 12.75 -4.42 -5.71
C PRO A 162 11.78 -3.49 -6.42
N LEU A 163 11.07 -2.67 -5.66
CA LEU A 163 10.07 -1.74 -6.16
C LEU A 163 10.62 -0.32 -6.21
N ARG A 164 11.13 0.04 -7.39
CA ARG A 164 11.47 1.43 -7.74
C ARG A 164 10.22 2.23 -8.15
N ALA A 165 10.38 3.49 -8.55
CA ALA A 165 9.29 4.46 -8.72
C ALA A 165 8.11 3.98 -9.57
N ARG A 166 8.35 3.23 -10.65
CA ARG A 166 7.30 2.65 -11.49
C ARG A 166 6.53 1.54 -10.76
N GLY A 167 7.23 0.66 -10.05
CA GLY A 167 6.62 -0.43 -9.28
C GLY A 167 5.76 0.12 -8.14
N LEU A 168 6.28 1.08 -7.39
CA LEU A 168 5.55 1.80 -6.34
C LEU A 168 4.31 2.50 -6.91
N LYS A 169 4.45 3.23 -8.03
CA LYS A 169 3.32 3.94 -8.66
C LYS A 169 2.20 3.00 -9.10
N MET A 170 2.53 1.77 -9.50
CA MET A 170 1.55 0.73 -9.85
C MET A 170 0.75 0.17 -8.67
N LEU A 171 1.18 0.42 -7.43
CA LEU A 171 0.45 0.02 -6.22
C LEU A 171 -0.58 1.07 -5.77
N VAL A 172 -0.65 2.26 -6.38
CA VAL A 172 -1.65 3.28 -5.99
C VAL A 172 -3.07 2.73 -6.12
N GLY A 173 -3.88 2.90 -5.07
CA GLY A 173 -5.22 2.34 -4.94
C GLY A 173 -5.26 0.92 -4.35
N GLN A 174 -4.12 0.24 -4.19
CA GLN A 174 -4.04 -1.11 -3.63
C GLN A 174 -3.94 -1.08 -2.11
N THR A 175 -4.58 -2.07 -1.46
CA THR A 175 -4.21 -2.47 -0.09
C THR A 175 -3.10 -3.50 -0.18
N ILE A 176 -2.02 -3.28 0.57
CA ILE A 176 -0.91 -4.21 0.73
C ILE A 176 -0.96 -4.86 2.11
N LEU A 177 -0.42 -6.06 2.21
CA LEU A 177 -0.02 -6.73 3.44
C LEU A 177 1.48 -7.03 3.33
N ALA A 178 2.26 -6.66 4.35
CA ALA A 178 3.70 -6.88 4.34
C ALA A 178 4.21 -7.53 5.62
N VAL A 179 5.22 -8.38 5.48
CA VAL A 179 6.17 -8.69 6.55
C VAL A 179 7.25 -7.61 6.52
N VAL A 180 7.58 -7.05 7.67
CA VAL A 180 8.62 -6.03 7.85
C VAL A 180 9.86 -6.70 8.45
N TYR A 181 11.00 -6.55 7.77
CA TYR A 181 12.30 -7.01 8.20
C TYR A 181 13.01 -5.96 9.05
N ASP A 182 13.83 -6.44 9.96
CA ASP A 182 14.68 -5.65 10.86
C ASP A 182 15.97 -5.18 10.19
N GLY A 183 16.31 -5.75 9.03
CA GLY A 183 17.37 -5.26 8.16
C GLY A 183 17.21 -5.66 6.70
N ASP A 184 18.16 -5.28 5.86
CA ASP A 184 18.15 -5.41 4.40
C ASP A 184 17.66 -6.75 3.83
N VAL A 185 16.71 -6.70 2.89
CA VAL A 185 16.42 -7.83 1.99
C VAL A 185 17.46 -7.87 0.86
N SER A 186 18.47 -8.71 1.02
CA SER A 186 19.55 -8.86 0.03
C SER A 186 19.08 -9.47 -1.30
N ILE A 187 19.43 -8.83 -2.44
CA ILE A 187 19.00 -9.24 -3.79
C ILE A 187 20.17 -9.63 -4.69
N ASN A 188 20.08 -10.83 -5.29
CA ASN A 188 20.88 -11.21 -6.45
C ASN A 188 20.08 -10.96 -7.74
N TYR A 189 20.67 -10.31 -8.73
CA TYR A 189 19.94 -9.84 -9.93
C TYR A 189 19.94 -10.83 -11.12
N ASP A 190 20.93 -11.73 -11.16
CA ASP A 190 21.05 -12.76 -12.19
C ASP A 190 21.48 -14.13 -11.59
N PRO A 191 20.58 -15.12 -11.49
CA PRO A 191 19.13 -15.02 -11.67
C PRO A 191 18.49 -14.16 -10.57
N LEU A 192 17.34 -13.51 -10.85
CA LEU A 192 16.68 -12.66 -9.85
C LEU A 192 16.14 -13.51 -8.68
N ASN A 193 16.76 -13.36 -7.52
CA ASN A 193 16.33 -13.95 -6.26
C ASN A 193 16.69 -13.06 -5.08
N GLY A 194 15.98 -13.21 -3.97
CA GLY A 194 16.25 -12.50 -2.72
C GLY A 194 16.51 -13.47 -1.57
N ASN A 195 17.30 -13.03 -0.60
CA ASN A 195 17.40 -13.68 0.70
C ASN A 195 16.36 -13.05 1.64
N LEU A 196 15.49 -13.88 2.21
CA LEU A 196 14.43 -13.50 3.16
C LEU A 196 14.73 -14.08 4.56
N GLN A 197 15.99 -14.31 4.89
CA GLN A 197 16.45 -14.63 6.23
C GLN A 197 16.72 -13.32 7.00
N GLY A 198 16.70 -13.37 8.32
CA GLY A 198 16.92 -12.23 9.21
C GLY A 198 15.83 -12.08 10.26
N ALA A 199 16.09 -11.17 11.21
CA ALA A 199 15.07 -10.77 12.16
C ALA A 199 13.93 -10.02 11.46
N ASN A 200 12.73 -10.13 12.02
CA ASN A 200 11.56 -9.42 11.55
C ASN A 200 11.03 -8.51 12.64
N LEU A 201 10.60 -7.32 12.25
CA LEU A 201 9.84 -6.39 13.09
C LEU A 201 8.39 -6.85 13.24
N GLY A 202 7.83 -7.48 12.20
CA GLY A 202 6.50 -8.07 12.25
C GLY A 202 5.69 -7.84 10.97
N MET A 203 4.47 -7.34 11.09
CA MET A 203 3.56 -7.11 9.96
C MET A 203 2.88 -5.75 9.95
N VAL A 204 2.63 -5.23 8.75
CA VAL A 204 1.81 -4.03 8.49
C VAL A 204 0.83 -4.26 7.34
N ALA A 205 -0.27 -3.51 7.33
CA ALA A 205 -1.18 -3.42 6.20
C ALA A 205 -1.44 -1.95 5.86
N LEU A 206 -1.32 -1.60 4.57
CA LEU A 206 -1.27 -0.21 4.11
C LEU A 206 -2.06 -0.06 2.80
N GLU A 207 -2.88 0.97 2.70
CA GLU A 207 -3.51 1.38 1.44
C GLU A 207 -2.66 2.47 0.81
N VAL A 208 -2.12 2.23 -0.39
CA VAL A 208 -1.22 3.16 -1.07
C VAL A 208 -2.02 4.28 -1.74
N LEU A 209 -1.92 5.50 -1.22
CA LEU A 209 -2.70 6.65 -1.68
C LEU A 209 -2.02 7.41 -2.81
N SER A 210 -0.71 7.62 -2.70
CA SER A 210 0.07 8.34 -3.71
C SER A 210 1.56 8.01 -3.61
N VAL A 211 2.27 8.21 -4.72
CA VAL A 211 3.72 8.07 -4.82
C VAL A 211 4.27 9.36 -5.42
N THR A 212 5.22 9.97 -4.74
CA THR A 212 5.76 11.30 -5.09
C THR A 212 7.28 11.27 -5.02
N LYS A 213 7.94 11.83 -6.04
CA LYS A 213 9.40 11.92 -6.09
C LYS A 213 9.95 12.60 -4.81
N ARG A 214 11.00 12.03 -4.20
CA ARG A 214 11.79 12.70 -3.17
C ARG A 214 12.72 13.74 -3.80
N THR A 215 12.81 14.90 -3.17
CA THR A 215 13.65 16.05 -3.59
C THR A 215 14.48 16.58 -2.42
N ASP A 216 14.45 15.85 -1.31
CA ASP A 216 14.91 16.11 0.04
C ASP A 216 15.91 15.01 0.50
N GLY A 217 16.40 14.20 -0.44
CA GLY A 217 17.39 13.13 -0.23
C GLY A 217 18.50 13.15 -1.29
N SER A 218 19.19 12.02 -1.45
CA SER A 218 20.26 11.85 -2.45
C SER A 218 19.71 11.87 -3.89
N SER A 219 20.61 11.88 -4.88
CA SER A 219 20.21 11.69 -6.28
C SER A 219 19.62 10.29 -6.56
N GLY A 220 19.92 9.30 -5.71
CA GLY A 220 19.41 7.93 -5.78
C GLY A 220 18.17 7.66 -4.92
N SER A 221 17.78 8.57 -4.03
CA SER A 221 16.59 8.43 -3.19
C SER A 221 15.35 8.05 -3.99
N LEU A 222 14.71 6.94 -3.62
CA LEU A 222 13.44 6.52 -4.22
C LEU A 222 12.27 7.42 -3.76
N PRO A 223 11.14 7.41 -4.48
CA PRO A 223 9.96 8.20 -4.11
C PRO A 223 9.46 7.95 -2.69
N LYS A 224 8.86 8.97 -2.09
CA LYS A 224 8.07 8.78 -0.86
C LYS A 224 6.65 8.34 -1.20
N VAL A 225 6.10 7.48 -0.37
CA VAL A 225 4.76 6.90 -0.53
C VAL A 225 3.86 7.43 0.59
N SER A 226 2.72 8.03 0.21
CA SER A 226 1.65 8.34 1.15
C SER A 226 0.76 7.12 1.29
N VAL A 227 0.60 6.63 2.52
CA VAL A 227 -0.20 5.43 2.82
C VAL A 227 -1.24 5.72 3.88
N ARG A 228 -2.41 5.05 3.81
CA ARG A 228 -3.35 4.95 4.93
C ARG A 228 -3.13 3.62 5.63
N ILE A 229 -2.94 3.65 6.94
CA ILE A 229 -2.76 2.44 7.75
C ILE A 229 -4.07 1.64 7.76
N LYS A 230 -3.97 0.33 7.57
CA LYS A 230 -5.10 -0.62 7.53
C LYS A 230 -4.95 -1.66 8.63
N ASP A 231 -6.04 -2.33 8.94
CA ASP A 231 -6.05 -3.44 9.88
C ASP A 231 -5.37 -4.67 9.25
N VAL A 232 -4.37 -5.23 9.96
CA VAL A 232 -3.55 -6.35 9.48
C VAL A 232 -4.34 -7.66 9.42
N ASP A 233 -5.24 -7.91 10.37
CA ASP A 233 -6.00 -9.16 10.39
C ASP A 233 -7.11 -9.16 9.32
N ALA A 234 -7.72 -8.00 9.06
CA ALA A 234 -8.62 -7.81 7.91
C ALA A 234 -7.89 -8.01 6.57
N ALA A 235 -6.66 -7.51 6.44
CA ALA A 235 -5.84 -7.71 5.24
C ALA A 235 -5.40 -9.19 5.08
N LYS A 236 -5.01 -9.87 6.17
CA LYS A 236 -4.70 -11.32 6.19
C LYS A 236 -5.89 -12.20 5.85
N ALA A 237 -7.10 -11.81 6.25
CA ALA A 237 -8.34 -12.52 5.95
C ALA A 237 -8.86 -12.28 4.52
N SER A 238 -8.33 -11.27 3.81
CA SER A 238 -8.65 -10.99 2.41
C SER A 238 -7.97 -11.98 1.45
N GLN A 239 -8.38 -12.01 0.19
CA GLN A 239 -7.67 -12.81 -0.81
C GLN A 239 -6.29 -12.22 -1.09
N LEU A 240 -5.23 -12.94 -0.70
CA LEU A 240 -3.85 -12.52 -0.92
C LEU A 240 -3.42 -12.69 -2.38
N MET A 241 -2.76 -11.66 -2.90
CA MET A 241 -2.37 -11.55 -4.31
C MET A 241 -0.87 -11.24 -4.45
N LEU A 242 -0.25 -11.73 -5.53
CA LEU A 242 1.13 -11.42 -5.91
C LEU A 242 1.15 -10.39 -7.05
N PHE A 243 2.09 -9.44 -6.99
CA PHE A 243 2.30 -8.43 -8.02
C PHE A 243 3.10 -9.01 -9.22
N SER A 244 2.43 -9.86 -10.01
CA SER A 244 3.06 -10.68 -11.07
C SER A 244 3.80 -9.90 -12.16
N ASN A 245 3.42 -8.64 -12.43
CA ASN A 245 4.10 -7.76 -13.38
C ASN A 245 4.92 -6.63 -12.73
N ALA A 246 5.37 -6.80 -11.48
CA ALA A 246 6.35 -5.89 -10.87
C ALA A 246 7.57 -5.71 -11.82
N PRO A 247 7.94 -4.45 -12.16
CA PRO A 247 9.06 -4.19 -13.07
C PRO A 247 10.36 -4.81 -12.54
N LYS A 248 10.98 -5.72 -13.32
CA LYS A 248 12.25 -6.32 -12.93
C LYS A 248 13.41 -5.32 -13.16
N PRO A 249 14.18 -4.94 -12.14
CA PRO A 249 15.46 -4.26 -12.34
C PRO A 249 16.50 -5.20 -13.01
N LYS A 250 17.46 -4.61 -13.71
CA LYS A 250 18.57 -5.33 -14.36
C LYS A 250 19.76 -5.53 -13.39
N SER A 251 19.98 -4.57 -12.50
CA SER A 251 20.99 -4.59 -11.45
C SER A 251 20.56 -3.68 -10.29
N SER A 252 21.35 -3.65 -9.21
CA SER A 252 21.20 -2.69 -8.11
C SER A 252 21.14 -1.24 -8.62
N SER A 253 21.89 -0.86 -9.64
CA SER A 253 21.85 0.51 -10.17
C SER A 253 20.88 0.75 -11.33
N GLU A 254 20.49 -0.28 -12.09
CA GLU A 254 19.79 -0.12 -13.38
C GLU A 254 18.44 -0.85 -13.45
N PRO A 255 17.33 -0.21 -13.91
CA PRO A 255 17.22 1.20 -14.30
C PRO A 255 17.23 2.13 -13.07
N PHE A 256 17.78 3.33 -13.23
CA PHE A 256 17.77 4.40 -12.21
C PHE A 256 16.38 5.07 -12.08
N ASP A 257 15.38 4.27 -11.70
CA ASP A 257 13.94 4.58 -11.76
C ASP A 257 13.46 5.33 -10.50
N ILE A 258 13.91 6.58 -10.33
CA ILE A 258 13.55 7.45 -9.19
C ILE A 258 12.32 8.35 -9.44
N ASN A 259 11.80 8.41 -10.67
CA ASN A 259 10.78 9.37 -11.08
C ASN A 259 9.43 8.65 -11.28
N PRO A 260 8.40 8.87 -10.43
CA PRO A 260 7.08 8.26 -10.64
C PRO A 260 6.51 8.70 -11.98
N PRO A 261 6.18 7.77 -12.90
CA PRO A 261 5.69 8.14 -14.21
C PRO A 261 4.26 8.70 -14.13
N ALA A 262 3.92 9.61 -15.04
CA ALA A 262 2.57 10.17 -15.15
C ALA A 262 1.53 9.08 -15.49
N THR A 263 1.92 8.11 -16.33
CA THR A 263 1.10 6.94 -16.69
C THR A 263 1.81 5.64 -16.34
N ILE A 264 1.01 4.63 -16.00
CA ILE A 264 1.46 3.28 -15.66
C ILE A 264 0.68 2.26 -16.49
N ALA A 265 1.26 1.08 -16.69
CA ALA A 265 0.48 -0.09 -17.07
C ALA A 265 -0.35 -0.55 -15.87
N ALA A 266 -1.51 -1.16 -16.13
CA ALA A 266 -2.31 -1.78 -15.07
C ALA A 266 -1.49 -2.82 -14.28
N ILE A 267 -1.72 -2.88 -12.97
CA ILE A 267 -1.17 -3.92 -12.12
C ILE A 267 -1.81 -5.27 -12.49
N LYS A 268 -1.00 -6.33 -12.56
CA LYS A 268 -1.46 -7.70 -12.78
C LYS A 268 -1.29 -8.48 -11.49
N LEU A 269 -2.42 -8.75 -10.85
CA LEU A 269 -2.50 -9.54 -9.63
C LEU A 269 -2.81 -11.00 -9.96
N VAL A 270 -2.11 -11.92 -9.31
CA VAL A 270 -2.40 -13.37 -9.35
C VAL A 270 -2.59 -13.88 -7.92
N THR A 271 -3.50 -14.82 -7.69
CA THR A 271 -3.73 -15.38 -6.35
C THR A 271 -2.45 -16.01 -5.80
N ALA A 272 -2.05 -15.63 -4.59
CA ALA A 272 -0.96 -16.29 -3.89
C ALA A 272 -1.41 -17.69 -3.43
N ARG A 273 -0.63 -18.72 -3.81
CA ARG A 273 -0.80 -20.13 -3.44
C ARG A 273 0.57 -20.74 -3.23
#